data_AF-A0A976Q665-F1
#
_entry.id   AF-A0A976Q665-F1
#
_cell.length_a   1.000
_cell.length_b   1.000
_cell.length_c   1.000
_cell.angle_alpha   90.00
_cell.angle_beta   90.00
_cell.angle_gamma   90.00
#
_symmetry.space_group_name_H-M   'P 1'
#
loop_
_entity.id
_entity.type
_entity.pdbx_description
1 polymer ?
#
loop_
_entity_poly.entity_id
_entity_poly.type
_entity_poly.pdbx_seq_one_letter_code
_entity_poly.pdbx_strand_id
1 'polypeptide(L)' 'KNKEVVYIAKNVQPCKSVICPSVSPDRPALYVLEINGGKADEIGLKIGNKAEFELR' A
#
# COMPACT_ATOMS: atom_id res chain seq x y z
N LYS A 1 16.69 -5.23 -3.74
CA LYS A 1 15.66 -4.16 -3.90
C LYS A 1 15.52 -3.43 -2.57
N ASN A 2 15.44 -2.09 -2.57
CA ASN A 2 15.64 -1.24 -1.39
C ASN A 2 14.50 -1.21 -0.35
N LYS A 3 13.49 -2.09 -0.51
CA LYS A 3 12.28 -2.19 0.34
C LYS A 3 11.65 -0.82 0.66
N GLU A 4 11.61 0.05 -0.33
CA GLU A 4 11.11 1.41 -0.21
C GLU A 4 9.61 1.47 -0.53
N VAL A 5 8.87 2.28 0.22
CA VAL A 5 7.48 2.61 -0.09
C VAL A 5 7.45 3.50 -1.32
N VAL A 6 6.93 2.98 -2.43
CA VAL A 6 6.89 3.69 -3.71
C VAL A 6 5.51 4.29 -4.04
N TYR A 7 4.45 3.77 -3.44
CA TYR A 7 3.06 4.17 -3.68
C TYR A 7 2.20 3.90 -2.45
N ILE A 8 1.20 4.75 -2.20
CA ILE A 8 0.22 4.58 -1.12
C ILE A 8 -1.18 4.89 -1.67
N ALA A 9 -2.03 3.87 -1.79
CA ALA A 9 -3.46 4.07 -2.04
C ALA A 9 -4.17 4.31 -0.68
N LYS A 10 -4.54 5.56 -0.40
CA LYS A 10 -5.17 5.93 0.88
C LYS A 10 -6.68 5.71 0.85
N ASN A 11 -7.24 5.27 1.98
CA ASN A 11 -8.68 5.19 2.23
C ASN A 11 -9.46 4.50 1.09
N VAL A 12 -8.88 3.42 0.55
CA VAL A 12 -9.49 2.61 -0.49
C VAL A 12 -10.84 2.10 0.02
N GLN A 13 -11.87 2.29 -0.79
CA GLN A 13 -13.23 1.92 -0.39
C GLN A 13 -13.42 0.40 -0.50
N PRO A 14 -14.22 -0.20 0.40
CA PRO A 14 -14.63 -1.58 0.25
C PRO A 14 -15.29 -1.82 -1.09
N CYS A 15 -15.02 -2.96 -1.71
CA CYS A 15 -15.70 -3.33 -2.93
C CYS A 15 -17.18 -3.64 -2.66
N LYS A 16 -18.07 -3.04 -3.44
CA LYS A 16 -19.54 -3.16 -3.27
C LYS A 16 -20.21 -4.03 -4.34
N SER A 17 -19.44 -4.60 -5.25
CA SER A 17 -19.92 -5.38 -6.40
C SER A 17 -19.05 -6.60 -6.63
N VAL A 18 -19.55 -7.56 -7.41
CA VAL A 18 -18.77 -8.75 -7.80
C VAL A 18 -17.54 -8.38 -8.63
N ILE A 19 -17.65 -7.33 -9.46
CA ILE A 19 -16.53 -6.74 -10.20
C ILE A 19 -15.99 -5.56 -9.40
N CYS A 20 -14.74 -5.65 -8.98
CA CYS A 20 -14.07 -4.61 -8.19
C CYS A 20 -13.09 -3.81 -9.04
N PRO A 21 -12.94 -2.49 -8.78
CA PRO A 21 -11.84 -1.72 -9.34
C PRO A 21 -10.50 -2.31 -8.92
N SER A 22 -9.55 -2.39 -9.85
CA SER A 22 -8.17 -2.72 -9.51
C SER A 22 -7.50 -1.53 -8.81
N VAL A 23 -6.86 -1.81 -7.68
CA VAL A 23 -6.04 -0.84 -6.96
C VAL A 23 -4.59 -1.19 -7.22
N SER A 24 -4.02 -0.57 -8.24
CA SER A 24 -2.64 -0.80 -8.66
C SER A 24 -1.81 0.47 -8.52
N PRO A 25 -0.53 0.36 -8.15
CA PRO A 25 0.38 1.51 -8.20
C PRO A 25 0.58 1.96 -9.65
N ASP A 26 0.85 3.25 -9.83
CA ASP A 26 1.23 3.86 -11.12
C ASP A 26 2.67 3.55 -11.54
N ARG A 27 3.39 2.74 -10.76
CA ARG A 27 4.81 2.45 -10.92
C ARG A 27 5.15 1.04 -10.43
N PRO A 28 6.29 0.47 -10.85
CA PRO A 28 6.70 -0.87 -10.43
C PRO A 28 6.82 -0.98 -8.89
N ALA A 29 6.06 -1.90 -8.31
CA ALA A 29 6.16 -2.31 -6.92
C ALA A 29 6.48 -3.82 -6.85
N LEU A 30 7.13 -4.26 -5.77
CA LEU A 30 7.43 -5.70 -5.58
C LEU A 30 6.53 -6.36 -4.53
N TYR A 31 6.08 -5.59 -3.54
CA TYR A 31 5.31 -6.09 -2.41
C TYR A 31 4.19 -5.12 -2.08
N VAL A 32 3.12 -5.62 -1.46
CA VAL A 32 1.98 -4.84 -0.99
C VAL A 32 1.82 -5.08 0.51
N LEU A 33 1.60 -4.00 1.26
CA LEU A 33 1.20 -4.03 2.65
C LEU A 33 -0.21 -3.43 2.75
N GLU A 34 -1.18 -4.23 3.17
CA GLU A 34 -2.55 -3.77 3.43
C GLU A 34 -2.75 -3.51 4.92
N ILE A 35 -3.27 -2.33 5.24
CA ILE A 35 -3.54 -1.87 6.61
C ILE A 35 -4.89 -1.14 6.65
N ASN A 36 -5.44 -0.96 7.85
CA ASN A 36 -6.70 -0.24 8.04
C ASN A 36 -6.67 1.16 7.41
N GLY A 37 -7.82 1.59 6.86
CA GLY A 37 -8.01 2.94 6.34
C GLY A 37 -7.63 4.01 7.37
N GLY A 38 -7.01 5.10 6.93
CA GLY A 38 -6.48 6.17 7.78
C GLY A 38 -5.16 5.86 8.50
N LYS A 39 -4.77 4.58 8.66
CA LYS A 39 -3.58 4.20 9.45
C LYS A 39 -2.28 4.78 8.88
N ALA A 40 -2.15 4.85 7.55
CA ALA A 40 -0.96 5.43 6.91
C ALA A 40 -0.76 6.90 7.32
N ASP A 41 -1.84 7.68 7.42
CA ASP A 41 -1.78 9.09 7.86
C ASP A 41 -1.53 9.18 9.36
N GLU A 42 -2.20 8.34 10.15
CA GLU A 42 -2.05 8.28 11.61
C GLU A 42 -0.60 8.07 12.06
N ILE A 43 0.14 7.18 11.38
CA ILE A 43 1.54 6.88 11.70
C ILE A 43 2.55 7.73 10.92
N GLY A 44 2.08 8.62 10.05
CA GLY A 44 2.93 9.46 9.21
C GLY A 44 3.74 8.68 8.16
N LEU A 45 3.22 7.57 7.64
CA LEU A 45 3.86 6.77 6.59
C LEU A 45 3.91 7.56 5.27
N LYS A 46 5.08 7.60 4.65
CA LYS A 46 5.34 8.38 3.42
C LYS A 46 6.07 7.55 2.37
N ILE A 47 5.92 7.96 1.11
CA ILE A 47 6.78 7.51 0.02
C ILE A 47 8.24 7.81 0.40
N GLY A 48 9.14 6.85 0.15
CA GLY A 48 10.53 6.92 0.56
C GLY A 48 10.86 6.26 1.90
N ASN A 49 9.85 5.95 2.73
CA ASN A 49 10.09 5.15 3.94
C ASN A 49 10.51 3.73 3.59
N LYS A 50 11.26 3.07 4.50
CA LYS A 50 11.71 1.70 4.32
C LYS A 50 10.84 0.73 5.12
N ALA A 51 10.55 -0.41 4.52
CA ALA A 51 9.93 -1.54 5.17
C ALA A 51 10.98 -2.60 5.51
N GLU A 52 10.89 -3.18 6.71
CA GLU A 52 11.70 -4.32 7.12
C GLU A 52 10.80 -5.52 7.35
N PHE A 53 11.12 -6.63 6.67
CA PHE A 53 10.43 -7.91 6.76
C PHE A 53 11.30 -8.98 6.10
N GLU A 54 11.11 -10.22 6.52
CA GLU A 54 11.69 -11.41 5.89
C GLU A 54 10.59 -12.18 5.18
N LEU A 55 10.89 -12.65 3.97
CA LEU A 55 10.02 -13.59 3.27
C LEU A 55 10.36 -14.99 3.78
N ARG A 56 9.33 -15.73 4.16
CA ARG A 56 9.45 -17.15 4.50
C ARG A 56 9.16 -18.00 3.29
#